data_AF-A0A1H8NHW8-F1
#
_entry.id   AF-A0A1H8NHW8-F1
#
_cell.length_a   1.000
_cell.length_b   1.000
_cell.length_c   1.000
_cell.angle_alpha   90.00
_cell.angle_beta   90.00
_cell.angle_gamma   90.00
#
_symmetry.space_group_name_H-M   'P 1'
#
loop_
_entity.id
_entity.type
_entity.pdbx_description
1 polymer ?
#
loop_
_entity_poly.entity_id
_entity_poly.type
_entity_poly.pdbx_seq_one_letter_code
_entity_poly.pdbx_strand_id
1 'polypeptide(L)'
;MIGPCEWLTARTNERTLARLTLLFAAGVVVLGAGVAWYVGSVGLSMGAMAYDSDDRTVVIEERERAAFAAHYDADDEVGWCLYGTTNETHVRIDEVVPAAPVSQGSERVTFTCVPETAGQLLAGENADFLGTVHSHRGHDGSELSKIDIALFGRLSPFVEVMGVYTETDGPAFFTTGSMTDPLDTRVIGNATETRRERGRRNESTRTVSGSAGPAVRDRPR
;
A
#
# COMPACT_ATOMS: atom_id res chain seq x y z
N MET A 1 9.18 -41.00 -38.68
CA MET A 1 8.78 -40.49 -37.35
C MET A 1 8.39 -39.04 -37.55
N ILE A 2 7.09 -38.75 -37.43
CA ILE A 2 6.51 -37.42 -37.63
C ILE A 2 6.56 -36.73 -36.26
N GLY A 3 7.18 -35.55 -36.19
CA GLY A 3 7.40 -34.85 -34.93
C GLY A 3 6.07 -34.38 -34.30
N PRO A 4 6.00 -34.18 -32.97
CA PRO A 4 4.78 -33.82 -32.26
C PRO A 4 4.11 -32.52 -32.75
N CYS A 5 4.84 -31.64 -33.46
CA CYS A 5 4.28 -30.44 -34.10
C CYS A 5 3.43 -30.73 -35.34
N GLU A 6 3.70 -31.79 -36.10
CA GLU A 6 2.95 -32.14 -37.32
C GLU A 6 1.65 -32.90 -36.98
N TRP A 7 1.54 -33.51 -35.79
CA TRP A 7 0.34 -34.21 -35.36
C TRP A 7 -0.82 -33.27 -34.96
N LEU A 8 -0.50 -32.10 -34.39
CA LEU A 8 -1.50 -31.10 -34.02
C LEU A 8 -2.09 -30.37 -35.23
N THR A 9 -1.27 -30.09 -36.25
CA THR A 9 -1.71 -29.43 -37.49
C THR A 9 -2.59 -30.32 -38.37
N ALA A 10 -2.41 -31.65 -38.32
CA ALA A 10 -3.16 -32.59 -39.15
C ALA A 10 -4.61 -32.87 -38.68
N ARG A 11 -5.01 -32.48 -37.46
CA ARG A 11 -6.34 -32.82 -36.90
C ARG A 11 -7.27 -31.66 -36.58
N THR A 12 -6.78 -30.42 -36.53
CA THR A 12 -7.65 -29.27 -36.37
C THR A 12 -8.10 -28.76 -37.73
N ASN A 13 -9.25 -29.26 -38.20
CA ASN A 13 -9.96 -28.69 -39.34
C ASN A 13 -10.06 -27.16 -39.14
N GLU A 14 -9.80 -26.35 -40.17
CA GLU A 14 -9.84 -24.88 -40.10
C GLU A 14 -11.14 -24.37 -39.47
N ARG A 15 -12.24 -25.11 -39.67
CA ARG A 15 -13.55 -24.86 -39.05
C ARG A 15 -13.56 -25.00 -37.53
N THR A 16 -12.81 -25.95 -36.96
CA THR A 16 -12.68 -26.14 -35.51
C THR A 16 -11.85 -25.02 -34.89
N LEU A 17 -10.77 -24.61 -35.57
CA LEU A 17 -9.91 -23.53 -35.10
C LEU A 17 -10.65 -22.17 -35.15
N ALA A 18 -11.38 -21.91 -36.23
CA ALA A 18 -12.23 -20.72 -36.35
C ALA A 18 -13.31 -20.65 -35.26
N ARG A 19 -13.93 -21.79 -34.91
CA ARG A 19 -14.91 -21.88 -33.82
C ARG A 19 -14.30 -21.59 -32.46
N LEU A 20 -13.10 -22.13 -32.17
CA LEU A 20 -12.39 -21.86 -30.91
C LEU A 20 -12.01 -20.37 -30.80
N THR A 21 -11.50 -19.77 -31.88
CA THR A 21 -11.18 -18.33 -31.90
C THR A 21 -12.43 -17.48 -31.67
N LEU A 22 -13.56 -17.82 -32.31
CA LEU A 22 -14.83 -17.12 -32.09
C LEU A 22 -15.35 -17.26 -30.66
N LEU A 23 -15.26 -18.46 -30.08
CA LEU A 23 -15.65 -18.69 -28.68
C LEU A 23 -14.76 -17.90 -27.71
N PHE A 24 -13.46 -17.85 -27.98
CA PHE A 24 -12.52 -17.08 -27.16
C PHE A 24 -12.79 -15.57 -27.28
N ALA A 25 -12.96 -15.06 -28.51
CA ALA A 25 -13.30 -13.67 -28.74
C ALA A 25 -14.65 -13.29 -28.09
N ALA A 26 -15.68 -14.12 -28.23
CA ALA A 26 -16.96 -13.92 -27.57
C ALA A 26 -16.83 -13.95 -26.04
N GLY A 27 -16.05 -14.88 -25.49
CA GLY A 27 -15.75 -14.95 -24.06
C GLY A 27 -15.06 -13.67 -23.56
N VAL A 28 -14.07 -13.17 -24.30
CA VAL A 28 -13.38 -11.90 -23.98
C VAL A 28 -14.33 -10.72 -24.05
N VAL A 29 -15.22 -10.64 -25.04
CA VAL A 29 -16.20 -9.57 -25.15
C VAL A 29 -17.21 -9.61 -24.01
N VAL A 30 -17.71 -10.80 -23.64
CA VAL A 30 -18.66 -10.97 -22.53
C VAL A 30 -17.99 -10.62 -21.19
N LEU A 31 -16.77 -11.10 -20.94
CA LEU A 31 -16.00 -10.74 -19.76
C LEU A 31 -15.70 -9.24 -19.71
N GLY A 32 -15.24 -8.67 -20.83
CA GLY A 32 -14.95 -7.25 -20.94
C GLY A 32 -16.18 -6.37 -20.74
N ALA A 33 -17.33 -6.75 -21.31
CA ALA A 33 -18.60 -6.07 -21.12
C ALA A 33 -19.14 -6.23 -19.68
N GLY A 34 -18.96 -7.40 -19.07
CA GLY A 34 -19.33 -7.63 -17.67
C GLY A 34 -18.49 -6.79 -16.71
N VAL A 35 -17.18 -6.70 -16.93
CA VAL A 35 -16.29 -5.83 -16.17
C VAL A 35 -16.65 -4.36 -16.39
N ALA A 36 -16.86 -3.93 -17.64
CA ALA A 36 -17.24 -2.55 -17.95
C ALA A 36 -18.60 -2.17 -17.33
N TRP A 37 -19.59 -3.08 -17.37
CA TRP A 37 -20.88 -2.90 -16.73
C TRP A 37 -20.75 -2.81 -15.21
N TYR A 38 -20.04 -3.75 -14.58
CA TYR A 38 -19.83 -3.76 -13.14
C TYR A 38 -19.14 -2.47 -12.68
N VAL A 39 -18.02 -2.12 -13.30
CA VAL A 39 -17.30 -0.86 -13.05
C VAL A 39 -18.18 0.35 -13.29
N GLY A 40 -18.95 0.38 -14.38
CA GLY A 40 -19.89 1.47 -14.66
C GLY A 40 -21.01 1.57 -13.63
N SER A 41 -21.58 0.44 -13.20
CA SER A 41 -22.69 0.40 -12.25
C SER A 41 -22.26 0.79 -10.83
N VAL A 42 -21.12 0.27 -10.36
CA VAL A 42 -20.54 0.62 -9.06
C VAL A 42 -20.12 2.09 -9.08
N GLY A 43 -19.39 2.54 -10.11
CA GLY A 43 -18.97 3.93 -10.26
C GLY A 43 -20.13 4.93 -10.36
N LEU A 44 -21.24 4.58 -11.04
CA LEU A 44 -22.43 5.43 -11.10
C LEU A 44 -23.23 5.45 -9.79
N SER A 45 -23.23 4.34 -9.03
CA SER A 45 -23.90 4.25 -7.73
C SER A 45 -23.11 4.96 -6.61
N MET A 46 -21.78 4.93 -6.67
CA MET A 46 -20.90 5.59 -5.69
C MET A 46 -20.70 7.07 -5.99
N GLY A 47 -20.65 7.47 -7.27
CA GLY A 47 -20.54 8.88 -7.67
C GLY A 47 -21.73 9.76 -7.27
N ALA A 48 -22.84 9.17 -6.81
CA ALA A 48 -24.04 9.88 -6.38
C ALA A 48 -24.23 9.95 -4.86
N MET A 49 -23.58 9.09 -4.07
CA MET A 49 -23.71 9.07 -2.60
C MET A 49 -22.33 8.82 -1.97
N ALA A 50 -21.67 9.91 -1.55
CA ALA A 50 -20.63 9.79 -0.54
C ALA A 50 -21.31 9.31 0.75
N TYR A 51 -20.89 8.16 1.26
CA TYR A 51 -21.36 7.65 2.53
C TYR A 51 -20.32 8.03 3.59
N ASP A 52 -20.80 8.50 4.73
CA ASP A 52 -20.04 8.69 5.97
C ASP A 52 -20.71 7.85 7.06
N SER A 53 -20.60 6.53 6.93
CA SER A 53 -21.17 5.56 7.86
C SER A 53 -20.14 4.53 8.33
N ASP A 54 -18.86 4.74 8.04
CA ASP A 54 -17.79 3.88 8.52
C ASP A 54 -17.26 4.40 9.84
N ASP A 55 -17.47 3.64 10.91
CA ASP A 55 -17.02 3.96 12.26
C ASP A 55 -15.70 3.28 12.63
N ARG A 56 -15.04 2.63 11.67
CA ARG A 56 -13.75 1.99 11.89
C ARG A 56 -12.67 3.00 12.22
N THR A 57 -11.77 2.63 13.12
CA THR A 57 -10.57 3.41 13.45
C THR A 57 -9.36 2.87 12.70
N VAL A 58 -8.59 3.74 12.07
CA VAL A 58 -7.28 3.38 11.52
C VAL A 58 -6.26 3.27 12.64
N VAL A 59 -5.55 2.15 12.70
CA VAL A 59 -4.46 1.92 13.64
C VAL A 59 -3.16 1.83 12.86
N ILE A 60 -2.22 2.71 13.18
CA ILE A 60 -0.92 2.79 12.50
C ILE A 60 0.21 2.94 13.52
N GLU A 61 1.33 2.26 13.30
CA GLU A 61 2.52 2.48 14.14
C GLU A 61 3.20 3.82 13.82
N GLU A 62 3.80 4.47 14.82
CA GLU A 62 4.51 5.75 14.63
C GLU A 62 5.64 5.65 13.59
N ARG A 63 6.28 4.48 13.47
CA ARG A 63 7.29 4.22 12.44
C ARG A 63 6.70 4.32 11.04
N GLU A 64 5.56 3.67 10.82
CA GLU A 64 4.86 3.67 9.53
C GLU A 64 4.26 5.04 9.21
N ARG A 65 3.71 5.73 10.22
CA ARG A 65 3.26 7.12 10.08
C ARG A 65 4.41 8.06 9.70
N ALA A 66 5.59 7.87 10.27
CA ALA A 66 6.77 8.66 9.94
C ALA A 66 7.31 8.39 8.53
N ALA A 67 6.97 7.24 7.91
CA ALA A 67 7.40 6.90 6.56
C ALA A 67 6.83 7.86 5.51
N PHE A 68 5.61 8.38 5.73
CA PHE A 68 5.02 9.42 4.87
C PHE A 68 5.88 10.68 4.85
N ALA A 69 6.15 11.25 6.04
CA ALA A 69 6.95 12.47 6.16
C ALA A 69 8.39 12.29 5.64
N ALA A 70 8.96 11.10 5.81
CA ALA A 70 10.33 10.81 5.35
C ALA A 70 10.48 10.82 3.82
N HIS A 71 9.39 10.58 3.07
CA HIS A 71 9.38 10.52 1.61
C HIS A 71 8.51 11.60 0.98
N TYR A 72 7.98 12.54 1.78
CA TYR A 72 7.21 13.66 1.27
C TYR A 72 8.11 14.60 0.46
N ASP A 73 7.56 15.09 -0.64
CA ASP A 73 8.14 16.13 -1.46
C ASP A 73 7.13 17.29 -1.56
N ALA A 74 7.58 18.51 -1.29
CA ALA A 74 6.72 19.69 -1.35
C ALA A 74 6.47 20.14 -2.80
N ASP A 75 7.40 19.82 -3.70
CA ASP A 75 7.33 20.17 -5.11
C ASP A 75 6.59 19.09 -5.92
N ASP A 76 6.43 17.89 -5.37
CA ASP A 76 5.94 16.72 -6.07
C ASP A 76 4.97 15.85 -5.29
N GLU A 77 3.92 15.36 -5.97
CA GLU A 77 3.03 14.38 -5.33
C GLU A 77 3.70 13.01 -5.30
N VAL A 78 3.59 12.35 -4.15
CA VAL A 78 4.19 11.05 -3.88
C VAL A 78 3.09 10.06 -3.53
N GLY A 79 3.25 8.82 -3.95
CA GLY A 79 2.33 7.72 -3.65
C GLY A 79 2.92 6.73 -2.66
N TRP A 80 2.06 6.09 -1.89
CA TRP A 80 2.41 5.00 -0.98
C TRP A 80 1.39 3.86 -1.10
N CYS A 81 1.89 2.65 -0.89
CA CYS A 81 1.11 1.42 -0.77
C CYS A 81 0.92 1.07 0.70
N LEU A 82 -0.31 0.76 1.07
CA LEU A 82 -0.68 0.34 2.41
C LEU A 82 -0.87 -1.17 2.46
N TYR A 83 -0.22 -1.82 3.42
CA TYR A 83 -0.41 -3.23 3.71
C TYR A 83 -0.82 -3.41 5.17
N GLY A 84 -1.68 -4.38 5.43
CA GLY A 84 -2.15 -4.66 6.77
C GLY A 84 -3.36 -5.57 6.81
N THR A 85 -4.25 -5.30 7.76
CA THR A 85 -5.45 -6.10 8.00
C THR A 85 -6.66 -5.22 8.30
N THR A 86 -7.85 -5.74 7.98
CA THR A 86 -9.14 -5.06 8.19
C THR A 86 -10.03 -5.93 9.06
N ASN A 87 -10.85 -5.31 9.92
CA ASN A 87 -11.96 -5.97 10.58
C ASN A 87 -13.13 -4.98 10.75
N GLU A 88 -14.20 -5.42 11.42
CA GLU A 88 -15.44 -4.64 11.60
C GLU A 88 -15.24 -3.31 12.33
N THR A 89 -14.16 -3.14 13.09
CA THR A 89 -13.95 -1.97 13.96
C THR A 89 -12.64 -1.23 13.68
N HIS A 90 -11.70 -1.87 13.01
CA HIS A 90 -10.37 -1.32 12.79
C HIS A 90 -9.84 -1.64 11.41
N VAL A 91 -9.09 -0.67 10.87
CA VAL A 91 -8.19 -0.84 9.74
C VAL A 91 -6.78 -0.74 10.31
N ARG A 92 -6.04 -1.84 10.34
CA ARG A 92 -4.68 -1.88 10.90
C ARG A 92 -3.68 -1.81 9.75
N ILE A 93 -2.89 -0.74 9.72
CA ILE A 93 -1.78 -0.56 8.77
C ILE A 93 -0.51 -1.11 9.43
N ASP A 94 0.04 -2.16 8.85
CA ASP A 94 1.25 -2.82 9.33
C ASP A 94 2.50 -2.35 8.57
N GLU A 95 2.35 -1.90 7.32
CA GLU A 95 3.46 -1.42 6.50
C GLU A 95 3.03 -0.32 5.52
N VAL A 96 3.88 0.72 5.41
CA VAL A 96 3.75 1.81 4.43
C VAL A 96 4.95 1.83 3.50
N VAL A 97 4.74 1.52 2.22
CA VAL A 97 5.81 1.42 1.22
C VAL A 97 5.69 2.56 0.21
N PRO A 98 6.72 3.40 0.01
CA PRO A 98 6.72 4.39 -1.06
C PRO A 98 6.57 3.72 -2.43
N ALA A 99 5.62 4.20 -3.22
CA ALA A 99 5.34 3.67 -4.53
C ALA A 99 6.17 4.40 -5.60
N ALA A 100 6.74 3.63 -6.53
CA ALA A 100 7.40 4.23 -7.69
C ALA A 100 6.35 4.85 -8.62
N PRO A 101 6.55 6.11 -9.08
CA PRO A 101 5.63 6.73 -10.02
C PRO A 101 5.74 6.05 -11.38
N VAL A 102 4.59 5.74 -11.98
CA VAL A 102 4.44 5.34 -13.38
C VAL A 102 4.44 6.58 -14.28
N SER A 103 3.79 7.65 -13.81
CA SER A 103 3.76 8.96 -14.46
C SER A 103 3.66 10.02 -13.37
N GLN A 104 4.33 11.15 -13.58
CA GLN A 104 4.37 12.25 -12.63
C GLN A 104 4.22 13.57 -13.38
N GLY A 105 3.27 14.39 -12.93
CA GLY A 105 3.07 15.76 -13.40
C GLY A 105 3.08 16.72 -12.21
N SER A 106 3.19 18.02 -12.51
CA SER A 106 2.74 19.05 -11.56
C SER A 106 1.29 18.75 -11.19
N GLU A 107 0.79 18.77 -9.97
CA GLU A 107 -0.63 18.46 -9.65
C GLU A 107 -1.11 17.00 -9.83
N ARG A 108 -0.30 16.04 -10.31
CA ARG A 108 -0.76 14.64 -10.34
C ARG A 108 0.36 13.62 -10.33
N VAL A 109 0.27 12.66 -9.41
CA VAL A 109 1.03 11.40 -9.49
C VAL A 109 0.14 10.24 -9.97
N THR A 110 0.70 9.35 -10.77
CA THR A 110 0.12 8.04 -11.08
C THR A 110 1.17 7.00 -10.72
N PHE A 111 0.82 6.10 -9.82
CA PHE A 111 1.70 5.04 -9.33
C PHE A 111 0.97 3.71 -9.32
N THR A 112 1.73 2.63 -9.12
CA THR A 112 1.16 1.29 -9.00
C THR A 112 1.69 0.63 -7.74
N CYS A 113 0.77 0.07 -6.97
CA CYS A 113 1.08 -0.86 -5.91
C CYS A 113 1.01 -2.25 -6.52
N VAL A 114 2.10 -2.65 -7.18
CA VAL A 114 2.21 -4.03 -7.67
C VAL A 114 2.37 -4.89 -6.42
N PRO A 115 1.44 -5.82 -6.10
CA PRO A 115 1.75 -6.83 -5.11
C PRO A 115 2.96 -7.57 -5.65
N GLU A 116 4.05 -7.64 -4.89
CA GLU A 116 5.21 -8.44 -5.27
C GLU A 116 4.75 -9.90 -5.33
N THR A 117 4.27 -10.28 -6.52
CA THR A 117 3.73 -11.57 -6.96
C THR A 117 2.38 -12.02 -6.41
N ALA A 118 1.53 -12.49 -7.34
CA ALA A 118 0.35 -13.33 -7.05
C ALA A 118 0.68 -14.60 -6.23
N GLY A 119 1.97 -14.98 -6.14
CA GLY A 119 2.45 -16.04 -5.27
C GLY A 119 2.39 -15.70 -3.78
N GLN A 120 2.53 -14.42 -3.40
CA GLN A 120 2.41 -13.98 -2.01
C GLN A 120 0.94 -13.93 -1.55
N LEU A 121 0.03 -13.47 -2.40
CA LEU A 121 -1.42 -13.51 -2.17
C LEU A 121 -1.95 -14.94 -1.98
N LEU A 122 -1.36 -15.93 -2.68
CA LEU A 122 -1.74 -17.34 -2.55
C LEU A 122 -1.07 -18.05 -1.37
N ALA A 123 0.01 -17.49 -0.82
CA ALA A 123 0.76 -18.08 0.29
C ALA A 123 0.20 -17.71 1.66
N GLY A 124 -0.55 -16.61 1.79
CA GLY A 124 -1.15 -16.19 3.07
C GLY A 124 -0.13 -15.80 4.14
N GLU A 125 1.11 -15.50 3.74
CA GLU A 125 2.24 -15.25 4.65
C GLU A 125 2.55 -13.75 4.86
N ASN A 126 1.86 -12.84 4.14
CA ASN A 126 2.11 -11.39 4.20
C ASN A 126 0.83 -10.59 4.52
N ALA A 127 1.02 -9.38 5.06
CA ALA A 127 -0.04 -8.39 5.23
C ALA A 127 -0.74 -8.11 3.89
N ASP A 128 -2.07 -8.09 3.91
CA ASP A 128 -2.87 -7.92 2.69
C ASP A 128 -2.76 -6.47 2.21
N PHE A 129 -2.76 -6.28 0.89
CA PHE A 129 -2.83 -4.94 0.31
C PHE A 129 -4.16 -4.28 0.69
N LEU A 130 -4.09 -3.21 1.48
CA LEU A 130 -5.25 -2.45 1.93
C LEU A 130 -5.62 -1.34 0.97
N GLY A 131 -4.62 -0.70 0.38
CA GLY A 131 -4.84 0.34 -0.62
C GLY A 131 -3.72 1.36 -0.70
N THR A 132 -4.06 2.62 -0.94
CA THR A 132 -3.08 3.62 -1.39
C THR A 132 -3.25 4.96 -0.70
N VAL A 133 -2.13 5.63 -0.44
CA VAL A 133 -2.11 7.04 -0.03
C VAL A 133 -1.37 7.84 -1.08
N HIS A 134 -1.79 9.06 -1.36
CA HIS A 134 -0.97 10.01 -2.10
C HIS A 134 -0.89 11.34 -1.37
N SER A 135 0.13 12.15 -1.67
CA SER A 135 0.27 13.47 -1.07
C SER A 135 -0.42 14.53 -1.92
N HIS A 136 -0.93 15.57 -1.26
CA HIS A 136 -1.27 16.84 -1.90
C HIS A 136 -0.17 17.87 -1.68
N ARG A 137 -0.05 18.80 -2.63
CA ARG A 137 0.88 19.92 -2.53
C ARG A 137 0.22 21.05 -1.73
N GLY A 138 0.97 21.71 -0.85
CA GLY A 138 0.50 22.89 -0.12
C GLY A 138 -0.50 22.59 1.02
N HIS A 139 -1.32 23.58 1.36
CA HIS A 139 -2.33 23.52 2.44
C HIS A 139 -3.71 23.08 1.93
N ASP A 140 -3.77 22.47 0.75
CA ASP A 140 -5.00 21.87 0.26
C ASP A 140 -5.32 20.74 1.23
N GLY A 141 -6.39 20.93 2.00
CA GLY A 141 -6.71 20.11 3.17
C GLY A 141 -6.75 18.63 2.86
N SER A 142 -6.80 17.83 3.91
CA SER A 142 -6.74 16.37 3.82
C SER A 142 -7.99 15.70 3.25
N GLU A 143 -8.77 16.40 2.41
CA GLU A 143 -9.99 15.93 1.76
C GLU A 143 -9.68 15.23 0.42
N LEU A 144 -10.47 14.22 0.07
CA LEU A 144 -10.40 13.59 -1.25
C LEU A 144 -10.90 14.55 -2.34
N SER A 145 -10.15 14.68 -3.43
CA SER A 145 -10.66 15.38 -4.60
C SER A 145 -11.80 14.59 -5.26
N LYS A 146 -12.62 15.26 -6.07
CA LYS A 146 -13.66 14.59 -6.88
C LYS A 146 -13.08 13.50 -7.80
N ILE A 147 -11.83 13.67 -8.22
CA ILE A 147 -11.12 12.71 -9.06
C ILE A 147 -10.73 11.49 -8.23
N ASP A 148 -10.27 11.69 -6.99
CA ASP A 148 -9.91 10.60 -6.08
C ASP A 148 -11.13 9.76 -5.75
N ILE A 149 -12.28 10.39 -5.42
CA ILE A 149 -13.54 9.68 -5.19
C ILE A 149 -13.94 8.82 -6.40
N ALA A 150 -13.85 9.39 -7.61
CA ALA A 150 -14.18 8.67 -8.84
C ALA A 150 -13.21 7.51 -9.13
N LEU A 151 -11.92 7.70 -8.87
CA LEU A 151 -10.90 6.67 -9.07
C LEU A 151 -11.02 5.56 -8.02
N PHE A 152 -11.26 5.93 -6.77
CA PHE A 152 -11.45 5.01 -5.67
C PHE A 152 -12.69 4.14 -5.86
N GLY A 153 -13.83 4.74 -6.23
CA GLY A 153 -15.04 3.99 -6.54
C GLY A 153 -14.84 2.96 -7.67
N ARG A 154 -13.90 3.23 -8.59
CA ARG A 154 -13.55 2.32 -9.70
C ARG A 154 -12.55 1.22 -9.32
N LEU A 155 -11.66 1.48 -8.37
CA LEU A 155 -10.62 0.54 -7.91
C LEU A 155 -11.00 -0.21 -6.63
N SER A 156 -12.12 0.18 -6.00
CA SER A 156 -12.66 -0.36 -4.75
C SER A 156 -12.78 -1.88 -4.62
N PRO A 157 -13.02 -2.70 -5.67
CA PRO A 157 -13.03 -4.17 -5.47
C PRO A 157 -11.67 -4.75 -5.06
N PHE A 158 -10.59 -3.97 -5.14
CA PHE A 158 -9.23 -4.39 -4.79
C PHE A 158 -8.54 -3.43 -3.82
N VAL A 159 -9.20 -2.35 -3.41
CA VAL A 159 -8.66 -1.27 -2.57
C VAL A 159 -9.71 -0.95 -1.52
N GLU A 160 -9.42 -1.24 -0.27
CA GLU A 160 -10.33 -0.96 0.85
C GLU A 160 -10.13 0.43 1.44
N VAL A 161 -8.89 0.94 1.37
CA VAL A 161 -8.46 2.19 2.02
C VAL A 161 -7.80 3.09 1.00
N MET A 162 -8.26 4.33 0.93
CA MET A 162 -7.55 5.42 0.29
C MET A 162 -7.05 6.39 1.34
N GLY A 163 -6.01 7.16 1.08
CA GLY A 163 -5.66 8.26 1.96
C GLY A 163 -4.98 9.41 1.26
N VAL A 164 -4.99 10.54 1.94
CA VAL A 164 -4.34 11.77 1.52
C VAL A 164 -3.34 12.15 2.61
N TYR A 165 -2.11 12.43 2.21
CA TYR A 165 -1.11 12.97 3.10
C TYR A 165 -0.87 14.45 2.82
N THR A 166 -0.91 15.27 3.86
CA THR A 166 -0.41 16.65 3.82
C THR A 166 0.67 16.83 4.88
N GLU A 167 1.61 17.76 4.66
CA GLU A 167 2.63 18.08 5.66
C GLU A 167 2.01 18.63 6.95
N THR A 168 0.89 19.36 6.82
CA THR A 168 0.26 20.06 7.96
C THR A 168 -0.57 19.12 8.83
N ASP A 169 -1.40 18.28 8.21
CA ASP A 169 -2.37 17.44 8.94
C ASP A 169 -1.85 16.00 9.14
N GLY A 170 -0.88 15.58 8.34
CA GLY A 170 -0.45 14.19 8.26
C GLY A 170 -1.35 13.35 7.36
N PRO A 171 -1.34 12.01 7.51
CA PRO A 171 -2.18 11.13 6.71
C PRO A 171 -3.62 11.12 7.22
N ALA A 172 -4.56 11.35 6.32
CA ALA A 172 -5.98 11.10 6.48
C ALA A 172 -6.39 9.89 5.63
N PHE A 173 -7.29 9.07 6.15
CA PHE A 173 -7.69 7.80 5.53
C PHE A 173 -9.19 7.75 5.30
N PHE A 174 -9.59 7.13 4.21
CA PHE A 174 -10.94 7.08 3.69
C PHE A 174 -11.26 5.66 3.24
N THR A 175 -12.52 5.31 3.29
CA THR A 175 -13.03 4.03 2.79
C THR A 175 -14.24 4.28 1.91
N THR A 176 -14.73 3.25 1.25
CA THR A 176 -15.95 3.39 0.46
C THR A 176 -17.17 3.79 1.28
N GLY A 177 -17.11 3.60 2.60
CA GLY A 177 -18.13 4.01 3.57
C GLY A 177 -17.83 5.31 4.30
N SER A 178 -16.70 5.98 4.04
CA SER A 178 -16.31 7.27 4.60
C SER A 178 -15.48 8.02 3.56
N MET A 179 -16.16 8.51 2.53
CA MET A 179 -15.50 9.18 1.39
C MET A 179 -15.40 10.70 1.58
N THR A 180 -16.16 11.28 2.50
CA THR A 180 -16.19 12.72 2.74
C THR A 180 -15.53 13.07 4.07
N ASP A 181 -15.79 12.28 5.11
CA ASP A 181 -15.09 12.40 6.39
C ASP A 181 -13.94 11.38 6.49
N PRO A 182 -12.74 11.78 6.95
CA PRO A 182 -11.67 10.82 7.18
C PRO A 182 -11.97 9.96 8.41
N LEU A 183 -11.51 8.70 8.39
CA LEU A 183 -11.55 7.82 9.54
C LEU A 183 -10.69 8.36 10.69
N ASP A 184 -11.16 8.12 11.92
CA ASP A 184 -10.36 8.37 13.12
C ASP A 184 -9.05 7.58 13.06
N THR A 185 -7.93 8.23 13.35
CA THR A 185 -6.60 7.61 13.30
C THR A 185 -5.97 7.53 14.69
N ARG A 186 -5.63 6.32 15.12
CA ARG A 186 -4.93 6.01 16.35
C ARG A 186 -3.49 5.58 16.05
N VAL A 187 -2.54 6.38 16.51
CA VAL A 187 -1.11 6.10 16.36
C VAL A 187 -0.58 5.31 17.57
N ILE A 188 0.18 4.24 17.32
CA ILE A 188 0.76 3.37 18.36
C ILE A 188 2.29 3.41 18.30
N GLY A 189 2.96 3.46 19.46
CA GLY A 189 4.41 3.44 19.58
C GLY A 189 5.02 4.78 20.01
N ASN A 190 6.27 4.76 20.50
CA ASN A 190 6.96 5.94 20.99
C ASN A 190 7.97 6.47 19.96
N ALA A 191 7.84 7.74 19.56
CA ALA A 191 8.77 8.45 18.66
C ALA A 191 10.24 8.49 19.16
N THR A 192 10.50 8.06 20.39
CA THR A 192 11.80 8.19 21.07
C THR A 192 12.74 7.00 20.87
N GLU A 193 12.24 5.82 20.47
CA GLU A 193 13.10 4.62 20.31
C GLU A 193 13.93 4.64 19.03
N THR A 194 13.43 5.24 17.94
CA THR A 194 14.15 5.39 16.67
C THR A 194 15.43 6.21 16.79
N ARG A 195 15.53 7.12 17.78
CA ARG A 195 16.75 7.92 18.02
C ARG A 195 17.81 7.14 18.81
N ARG A 196 17.45 6.15 19.63
CA ARG A 196 18.40 5.39 20.46
C ARG A 196 19.19 4.34 19.69
N GLU A 197 18.66 3.82 18.59
CA GLU A 197 19.37 2.82 17.78
C GLU A 197 20.53 3.39 16.95
N ARG A 198 20.46 4.66 16.50
CA ARG A 198 21.61 5.35 15.89
C ARG A 198 22.70 5.74 16.89
N GLY A 199 22.35 5.91 18.17
CA GLY A 199 23.31 6.27 19.22
C GLY A 199 24.13 5.10 19.77
N ARG A 200 23.63 3.87 19.69
CA ARG A 200 24.26 2.69 20.32
C ARG A 200 25.27 1.94 19.46
N ARG A 201 25.34 2.17 18.14
CA ARG A 201 26.38 1.53 17.29
C ARG A 201 27.78 2.14 17.42
N ASN A 202 27.92 3.31 18.06
CA ASN A 202 29.23 3.95 18.27
C ASN A 202 29.85 3.72 19.65
N GLU A 203 29.23 2.90 20.50
CA GLU A 203 29.72 2.65 21.87
C GLU A 203 30.06 1.17 22.07
N SER A 204 30.85 0.60 21.14
CA SER A 204 31.43 -0.73 21.31
C SER A 204 32.84 -0.79 20.72
N THR A 205 33.77 -0.03 21.30
CA THR A 205 35.21 -0.37 21.27
C THR A 205 35.98 0.44 22.31
N ARG A 206 35.91 0.06 23.60
CA ARG A 206 37.05 0.03 24.54
C ARG A 206 36.58 -0.19 25.97
N THR A 207 36.70 -1.41 26.47
CA THR A 207 37.21 -1.68 27.83
C THR A 207 37.38 -3.19 28.04
N VAL A 208 38.63 -3.67 28.07
CA VAL A 208 39.18 -4.88 28.73
C VAL A 208 40.72 -4.79 28.52
N SER A 209 41.69 -5.02 29.41
CA SER A 209 41.84 -5.32 30.85
C SER A 209 43.32 -5.07 31.19
N GLY A 210 43.67 -4.97 32.48
CA GLY A 210 45.08 -5.05 32.90
C GLY A 210 45.33 -4.93 34.39
N SER A 211 44.75 -5.82 35.20
CA SER A 211 45.16 -6.02 36.60
C SER A 211 46.51 -6.72 36.70
N ALA A 212 47.46 -6.13 37.40
CA ALA A 212 48.58 -6.82 38.04
C ALA A 212 49.03 -6.03 39.29
N GLY A 213 48.78 -6.59 40.50
CA GLY A 213 49.64 -6.34 41.67
C GLY A 213 50.91 -7.20 41.59
N PRO A 214 51.81 -7.26 42.61
CA PRO A 214 51.59 -6.97 44.03
C PRO A 214 52.78 -6.31 44.82
N ALA A 215 52.67 -6.31 46.16
CA ALA A 215 53.69 -6.09 47.22
C ALA A 215 54.05 -4.61 47.54
N VAL A 216 54.28 -4.16 48.78
CA VAL A 216 55.10 -4.69 49.90
C VAL A 216 54.61 -4.12 51.25
N ARG A 217 54.92 -4.85 52.33
CA ARG A 217 54.67 -4.62 53.76
C ARG A 217 55.27 -3.31 54.30
N ASP A 218 54.69 -2.74 55.37
CA ASP A 218 55.26 -2.83 56.74
C ASP A 218 54.46 -2.01 57.79
N ARG A 219 54.16 -2.66 58.92
CA ARG A 219 53.90 -2.05 60.26
C ARG A 219 55.27 -1.68 60.88
N PRO A 220 55.44 -0.91 62.00
CA PRO A 220 54.50 -0.77 63.13
C PRO A 220 54.49 0.58 63.92
N ARG A 221 53.54 0.60 64.89
CA ARG A 221 53.34 1.45 66.08
C ARG A 221 52.72 2.84 65.88
#